data_AF-A0A2E5X1M6-F1
#
_entry.id   AF-A0A2E5X1M6-F1
#
_cell.length_a   1.000
_cell.length_b   1.000
_cell.length_c   1.000
_cell.angle_alpha   90.00
_cell.angle_beta   90.00
_cell.angle_gamma   90.00
#
_symmetry.space_group_name_H-M   'P 1'
#
loop_
_entity.id
_entity.type
_entity.pdbx_description
1 polymer ?
#
loop_
_entity_poly.entity_id
_entity_poly.type
_entity_poly.pdbx_seq_one_letter_code
_entity_poly.pdbx_strand_id
1 'polypeptide(L)'
;MNPSHNPKDLDVDLKIENVSIVKLNPYLKKLGGVDATSGKISVYFESAVKGEMVEGYIKFVTKDAEMIKGWQEGQGFFKNLKENLLDLGFRLFNRKDDDDLVAGKIPFSGRVAQIKWDYWALFETLLKSALVEPLRGDVEKSVDLETL
;
A
#
# COMPACT_ATOMS: atom_id res chain seq x y z
N MET A 1 -40.33 13.05 1.19
CA MET A 1 -39.22 12.66 2.09
C MET A 1 -37.93 12.86 1.31
N ASN A 2 -37.08 13.78 1.74
CA ASN A 2 -35.82 14.11 1.08
C ASN A 2 -34.70 13.31 1.77
N PRO A 3 -34.04 12.34 1.11
CA PRO A 3 -33.05 11.49 1.75
C PRO A 3 -31.68 12.16 1.62
N SER A 4 -31.42 13.15 2.47
CA SER A 4 -30.09 13.74 2.59
C SER A 4 -29.14 12.71 3.22
N HIS A 5 -28.55 11.86 2.40
CA HIS A 5 -27.40 11.04 2.77
C HIS A 5 -26.15 11.93 2.74
N ASN A 6 -26.07 12.86 3.69
CA ASN A 6 -24.83 13.59 3.93
C ASN A 6 -23.83 12.56 4.46
N PRO A 7 -22.63 12.40 3.86
CA PRO A 7 -21.61 11.56 4.49
C PRO A 7 -21.33 12.19 5.85
N LYS A 8 -21.67 11.45 6.91
CA LYS A 8 -21.30 11.85 8.27
C LYS A 8 -19.79 11.93 8.31
N ASP A 9 -19.27 12.96 8.98
CA ASP A 9 -17.84 13.06 9.24
C ASP A 9 -17.37 11.74 9.86
N LEU A 10 -16.37 11.13 9.23
CA LEU A 10 -15.91 9.79 9.56
C LEU A 10 -14.39 9.84 9.67
N ASP A 11 -13.88 9.33 10.77
CA ASP A 11 -12.47 9.16 11.03
C ASP A 11 -12.21 7.66 11.31
N VAL A 12 -11.32 7.06 10.53
CA VAL A 12 -11.03 5.63 10.56
C VAL A 12 -9.54 5.39 10.61
N ASP A 13 -9.12 4.77 11.72
CA ASP A 13 -7.81 4.19 11.88
C ASP A 13 -7.89 2.67 11.94
N LEU A 14 -7.12 1.99 11.10
CA LEU A 14 -6.99 0.54 11.11
C LEU A 14 -5.51 0.14 11.11
N LYS A 15 -5.16 -0.73 12.06
CA LYS A 15 -3.84 -1.37 12.12
C LYS A 15 -4.01 -2.89 12.05
N ILE A 16 -3.34 -3.51 11.09
CA ILE A 16 -3.23 -4.97 10.95
C ILE A 16 -1.75 -5.29 10.98
N GLU A 17 -1.28 -6.04 11.97
CA GLU A 17 0.15 -6.20 12.18
C GLU A 17 0.60 -7.66 12.15
N ASN A 18 1.83 -7.89 11.68
CA ASN A 18 2.52 -9.17 11.76
C ASN A 18 1.78 -10.35 11.10
N VAL A 19 1.01 -10.06 10.05
CA VAL A 19 0.31 -11.10 9.27
C VAL A 19 1.31 -11.80 8.38
N SER A 20 1.29 -13.13 8.36
CA SER A 20 2.12 -13.90 7.42
C SER A 20 1.69 -13.60 5.99
N ILE A 21 2.61 -13.06 5.17
CA ILE A 21 2.33 -12.69 3.78
C ILE A 21 2.05 -13.92 2.91
N VAL A 22 2.58 -15.10 3.29
CA VAL A 22 2.30 -16.39 2.63
C VAL A 22 0.81 -16.73 2.64
N LYS A 23 0.08 -16.34 3.70
CA LYS A 23 -1.38 -16.55 3.78
C LYS A 23 -2.15 -15.66 2.79
N LEU A 24 -1.50 -14.63 2.24
CA LEU A 24 -2.08 -13.70 1.28
C LEU A 24 -1.81 -14.12 -0.18
N ASN A 25 -1.06 -15.21 -0.42
CA ASN A 25 -0.74 -15.71 -1.77
C ASN A 25 -1.97 -15.87 -2.70
N PRO A 26 -3.14 -16.36 -2.24
CA PRO A 26 -4.33 -16.39 -3.11
C PRO A 26 -4.70 -15.03 -3.72
N TYR A 27 -4.42 -13.93 -3.01
CA TYR A 27 -4.67 -12.56 -3.45
C TYR A 27 -3.49 -11.99 -4.24
N LEU A 28 -2.25 -12.23 -3.78
CA LEU A 28 -1.03 -11.73 -4.42
C LEU A 28 -0.85 -12.28 -5.85
N LYS A 29 -1.16 -13.57 -6.06
CA LYS A 29 -1.17 -14.18 -7.39
C LYS A 29 -2.14 -13.46 -8.33
N LYS A 30 -3.33 -13.10 -7.85
CA LYS A 30 -4.38 -12.45 -8.66
C LYS A 30 -4.04 -10.99 -8.97
N LEU A 31 -3.39 -10.28 -8.06
CA LEU A 31 -3.12 -8.85 -8.19
C LEU A 31 -1.81 -8.53 -8.91
N GLY A 32 -0.79 -9.39 -8.77
CA GLY A 32 0.55 -9.10 -9.29
C GLY A 32 1.32 -10.32 -9.82
N GLY A 33 0.71 -11.52 -9.84
CA GLY A 33 1.40 -12.72 -10.32
C GLY A 33 2.61 -13.13 -9.47
N VAL A 34 2.62 -12.75 -8.19
CA VAL A 34 3.72 -13.06 -7.27
C VAL A 34 3.26 -14.03 -6.19
N ASP A 35 4.22 -14.80 -5.69
CA ASP A 35 4.05 -15.77 -4.62
C ASP A 35 5.04 -15.48 -3.51
N ALA A 36 4.55 -15.20 -2.31
CA ALA A 36 5.40 -15.01 -1.14
C ALA A 36 5.79 -16.36 -0.54
N THR A 37 7.09 -16.54 -0.27
CA THR A 37 7.65 -17.76 0.33
C THR A 37 7.84 -17.63 1.83
N SER A 38 8.09 -16.42 2.33
CA SER A 38 8.37 -16.13 3.74
C SER A 38 7.99 -14.69 4.10
N GLY A 39 8.04 -14.38 5.40
CA GLY A 39 7.89 -13.02 5.93
C GLY A 39 6.53 -12.64 6.49
N LYS A 40 6.47 -11.41 6.97
CA LYS A 40 5.28 -10.77 7.56
C LYS A 40 4.99 -9.44 6.89
N ILE A 41 3.72 -9.05 6.92
CA ILE A 41 3.24 -7.74 6.50
C ILE A 41 2.41 -7.12 7.62
N SER A 42 2.64 -5.83 7.84
CA SER A 42 1.77 -4.95 8.61
C SER A 42 1.18 -3.90 7.67
N VAL A 43 -0.10 -3.61 7.82
CA VAL A 43 -0.86 -2.63 7.05
C VAL A 43 -1.49 -1.63 8.01
N TYR A 44 -1.32 -0.37 7.70
CA TYR A 44 -1.82 0.78 8.43
C TYR A 44 -2.67 1.61 7.48
N PHE A 45 -3.88 1.95 7.92
CA PHE A 45 -4.81 2.78 7.16
C PHE A 45 -5.32 3.88 8.07
N GLU A 46 -5.19 5.12 7.61
CA GLU A 46 -5.85 6.29 8.19
C GLU A 46 -6.73 6.90 7.10
N SER A 47 -7.95 7.30 7.44
CA SER A 47 -8.80 8.07 6.55
C SER A 47 -9.76 8.97 7.30
N ALA A 48 -9.87 10.20 6.81
CA ALA A 48 -10.86 11.17 7.24
C ALA A 48 -11.81 11.50 6.07
N VAL A 49 -13.11 11.54 6.35
CA VAL A 49 -14.16 11.97 5.43
C VAL A 49 -14.89 13.13 6.07
N LYS A 50 -15.08 14.21 5.31
CA LYS A 50 -15.83 15.40 5.72
C LYS A 50 -16.75 15.83 4.59
N GLY A 51 -18.05 15.63 4.77
CA GLY A 51 -19.00 15.70 3.67
C GLY A 51 -18.58 14.81 2.49
N GLU A 52 -18.57 15.32 1.26
CA GLU A 52 -18.17 14.53 0.09
C GLU A 52 -16.65 14.37 -0.10
N MET A 53 -15.83 14.99 0.76
CA MET A 53 -14.38 14.97 0.63
C MET A 53 -13.79 13.87 1.50
N VAL A 54 -12.76 13.21 0.99
CA VAL A 54 -11.99 12.19 1.69
C VAL A 54 -10.50 12.45 1.51
N GLU A 55 -9.75 12.20 2.57
CA GLU A 55 -8.30 12.11 2.58
C GLU A 55 -7.87 10.91 3.41
N GLY A 56 -6.72 10.34 3.09
CA GLY A 56 -6.16 9.24 3.85
C GLY A 56 -4.94 8.64 3.19
N TYR A 57 -4.47 7.54 3.76
CA TYR A 57 -3.41 6.74 3.15
C TYR A 57 -3.50 5.27 3.54
N ILE A 58 -2.92 4.42 2.71
CA ILE A 58 -2.59 3.04 3.06
C ILE A 58 -1.07 2.95 3.14
N LYS A 59 -0.53 2.53 4.27
CA LYS A 59 0.88 2.22 4.48
C LYS A 59 1.02 0.73 4.72
N PHE A 60 2.01 0.11 4.12
CA PHE A 60 2.38 -1.25 4.43
C PHE A 60 3.86 -1.34 4.74
N VAL A 61 4.21 -2.27 5.61
CA VAL A 61 5.59 -2.60 5.96
C VAL A 61 5.71 -4.11 5.94
N THR A 62 6.66 -4.63 5.19
CA THR A 62 7.00 -6.05 5.23
C THR A 62 8.28 -6.26 6.02
N LYS A 63 8.39 -7.42 6.65
CA LYS A 63 9.59 -7.87 7.34
C LYS A 63 9.96 -9.29 6.90
N ASP A 64 11.23 -9.50 6.58
CA ASP A 64 11.81 -10.77 6.17
C ASP A 64 11.00 -11.42 5.02
N ALA A 65 10.51 -10.58 4.10
CA ALA A 65 9.54 -10.97 3.09
C ALA A 65 10.22 -11.31 1.77
N GLU A 66 10.19 -12.58 1.41
CA GLU A 66 10.65 -13.07 0.13
C GLU A 66 9.47 -13.37 -0.79
N MET A 67 9.56 -12.93 -2.03
CA MET A 67 8.54 -13.22 -3.05
C MET A 67 9.14 -13.73 -4.33
N ILE A 68 8.74 -14.92 -4.76
CA ILE A 68 9.11 -15.48 -6.05
C ILE A 68 8.12 -15.03 -7.12
N LYS A 69 8.62 -14.84 -8.34
CA LYS A 69 7.77 -14.64 -9.52
C LYS A 69 7.01 -15.94 -9.75
N GLY A 70 5.69 -15.90 -9.57
CA GLY A 70 4.83 -16.99 -10.03
C GLY A 70 4.85 -16.93 -11.54
N TRP A 71 5.49 -17.88 -12.22
CA TRP A 71 5.54 -17.92 -13.68
C TRP A 71 4.13 -17.81 -14.25
N GLN A 72 3.81 -16.66 -14.86
CA GLN A 72 2.78 -16.54 -15.87
C GLN A 72 3.46 -15.95 -17.11
N GLU A 73 3.67 -16.81 -18.11
CA GLU A 73 3.97 -16.36 -19.46
C GLU A 73 2.82 -15.48 -19.96
N GLY A 74 3.18 -14.32 -20.53
CA GLY A 74 2.39 -13.75 -21.61
C GLY A 74 1.50 -12.54 -21.34
N GLN A 75 1.93 -11.53 -20.57
CA GLN A 75 1.39 -10.18 -20.75
C GLN A 75 2.50 -9.13 -20.79
N GLY A 76 2.49 -8.34 -21.86
CA GLY A 76 3.57 -7.48 -22.31
C GLY A 76 4.11 -6.57 -21.21
N PHE A 77 5.42 -6.67 -21.01
CA PHE A 77 6.21 -5.61 -20.40
C PHE A 77 6.17 -4.38 -21.33
N PHE A 78 6.15 -3.18 -20.74
CA PHE A 78 6.36 -1.86 -21.34
C PHE A 78 5.10 -1.04 -21.69
N LYS A 79 4.62 -0.20 -20.73
CA LYS A 79 4.66 1.29 -20.83
C LYS A 79 4.01 2.11 -19.68
N ASN A 80 3.56 1.53 -18.54
CA ASN A 80 2.75 2.27 -17.56
C ASN A 80 3.40 2.44 -16.16
N LEU A 81 3.09 3.53 -15.43
CA LEU A 81 3.53 3.77 -14.03
C LEU A 81 3.21 2.59 -13.08
N LYS A 82 2.12 1.86 -13.36
CA LYS A 82 1.75 0.62 -12.66
C LYS A 82 2.79 -0.48 -12.82
N GLU A 83 3.41 -0.61 -13.99
CA GLU A 83 4.47 -1.60 -14.24
C GLU A 83 5.75 -1.24 -13.49
N ASN A 84 6.13 0.04 -13.48
CA ASN A 84 7.30 0.50 -12.74
C ASN A 84 7.17 0.24 -11.23
N LEU A 85 5.96 0.38 -10.68
CA LEU A 85 5.66 0.01 -9.30
C LEU A 85 5.76 -1.49 -9.04
N LEU A 86 5.23 -2.31 -9.95
CA LEU A 86 5.30 -3.77 -9.82
C LEU A 86 6.74 -4.29 -9.97
N ASP A 87 7.51 -3.77 -10.93
CA ASP A 87 8.92 -4.15 -11.11
C ASP A 87 9.80 -3.66 -9.97
N LEU A 88 9.59 -2.42 -9.50
CA LEU A 88 10.27 -1.91 -8.31
C LEU A 88 9.95 -2.79 -7.11
N GLY A 89 8.67 -2.98 -6.80
CA GLY A 89 8.24 -3.87 -5.72
C GLY A 89 8.91 -5.24 -5.83
N PHE A 90 8.81 -5.89 -6.98
CA PHE A 90 9.42 -7.21 -7.20
C PHE A 90 10.93 -7.24 -6.91
N ARG A 91 11.68 -6.21 -7.32
CA ARG A 91 13.12 -6.10 -7.04
C ARG A 91 13.40 -5.92 -5.55
N LEU A 92 12.58 -5.15 -4.84
CA LEU A 92 12.73 -4.94 -3.40
C LEU A 92 12.50 -6.22 -2.61
N PHE A 93 11.48 -6.99 -2.99
CA PHE A 93 11.15 -8.26 -2.32
C PHE A 93 12.00 -9.46 -2.73
N ASN A 94 12.93 -9.29 -3.69
CA ASN A 94 13.88 -10.33 -4.12
C ASN A 94 15.33 -9.97 -3.82
N ARG A 95 15.58 -8.88 -3.09
CA ARG A 95 16.91 -8.67 -2.52
C ARG A 95 17.18 -9.78 -1.51
N LYS A 96 18.36 -10.38 -1.62
CA LYS A 96 18.83 -11.46 -0.75
C LYS A 96 19.62 -10.88 0.42
N ASP A 97 19.05 -9.92 1.12
CA ASP A 97 19.63 -9.38 2.34
C ASP A 97 18.69 -9.75 3.50
N ASP A 98 19.25 -10.42 4.52
CA ASP A 98 18.54 -11.19 5.56
C ASP A 98 17.71 -10.35 6.56
N ASP A 99 17.52 -9.05 6.34
CA ASP A 99 16.84 -8.13 7.27
C ASP A 99 16.04 -7.01 6.56
N ASP A 100 15.64 -7.21 5.30
CA ASP A 100 15.00 -6.14 4.51
C ASP A 100 13.56 -5.86 4.94
N LEU A 101 13.38 -4.66 5.52
CA LEU A 101 12.09 -4.05 5.77
C LEU A 101 11.70 -3.19 4.55
N VAL A 102 10.64 -3.57 3.84
CA VAL A 102 10.11 -2.80 2.71
C VAL A 102 8.84 -2.08 3.13
N ALA A 103 8.84 -0.76 3.02
CA ALA A 103 7.71 0.10 3.36
C ALA A 103 7.24 0.89 2.13
N GLY A 104 5.92 0.96 1.96
CA GLY A 104 5.28 1.78 0.94
C GLY A 104 4.09 2.53 1.53
N LYS A 105 3.85 3.75 1.04
CA LYS A 105 2.68 4.58 1.41
C LYS A 105 1.95 5.01 0.15
N ILE A 106 0.64 4.82 0.13
CA ILE A 106 -0.26 5.25 -0.95
C ILE A 106 -1.24 6.26 -0.36
N PRO A 107 -0.94 7.56 -0.43
CA PRO A 107 -1.91 8.60 -0.13
C PRO A 107 -3.08 8.56 -1.11
N PHE A 108 -4.26 8.94 -0.64
CA PHE A 108 -5.42 9.15 -1.49
C PHE A 108 -6.23 10.34 -0.99
N SER A 109 -6.84 11.06 -1.93
CA SER A 109 -7.71 12.18 -1.60
C SER A 109 -8.69 12.50 -2.72
N GLY A 110 -9.67 13.35 -2.43
CA GLY A 110 -10.62 13.86 -3.41
C GLY A 110 -12.06 13.70 -2.95
N ARG A 111 -12.98 13.51 -3.91
CA ARG A 111 -14.39 13.25 -3.58
C ARG A 111 -14.58 11.77 -3.31
N VAL A 112 -15.46 11.39 -2.39
CA VAL A 112 -15.81 9.99 -2.10
C VAL A 112 -16.24 9.24 -3.38
N ALA A 113 -16.93 9.91 -4.29
CA ALA A 113 -17.32 9.35 -5.59
C ALA A 113 -16.16 9.20 -6.60
N GLN A 114 -15.04 9.90 -6.40
CA GLN A 114 -13.90 9.98 -7.32
C GLN A 114 -12.58 10.15 -6.54
N ILE A 115 -12.18 9.10 -5.84
CA ILE A 115 -10.93 9.07 -5.06
C ILE A 115 -9.75 8.99 -6.02
N LYS A 116 -8.78 9.90 -5.84
CA LYS A 116 -7.50 9.87 -6.55
C LYS A 116 -6.45 9.24 -5.66
N TRP A 117 -5.70 8.30 -6.22
CA TRP A 117 -4.62 7.59 -5.54
C TRP A 117 -3.27 8.10 -6.03
N ASP A 118 -2.39 8.45 -5.10
CA ASP A 118 -1.04 8.93 -5.42
C ASP A 118 -0.06 7.76 -5.54
N TYR A 119 -0.08 7.13 -6.71
CA TYR A 119 0.87 6.08 -7.07
C TYR A 119 2.31 6.58 -7.24
N TRP A 120 2.50 7.88 -7.44
CA TRP A 120 3.84 8.47 -7.53
C TRP A 120 4.49 8.53 -6.14
N ALA A 121 3.73 8.95 -5.11
CA ALA A 121 4.16 8.87 -3.72
C ALA A 121 4.48 7.43 -3.27
N LEU A 122 3.71 6.43 -3.75
CA LEU A 122 4.06 5.02 -3.52
C LEU A 122 5.42 4.65 -4.12
N PHE A 123 5.68 5.07 -5.35
CA PHE A 123 6.95 4.79 -6.02
C PHE A 123 8.12 5.43 -5.25
N GLU A 124 7.98 6.69 -4.85
CA GLU A 124 8.99 7.38 -4.06
C GLU A 124 9.23 6.74 -2.69
N THR A 125 8.17 6.30 -1.99
CA THR A 125 8.31 5.66 -0.68
C THR A 125 8.95 4.28 -0.77
N LEU A 126 8.61 3.50 -1.78
CA LEU A 126 9.28 2.22 -2.07
C LEU A 126 10.77 2.44 -2.39
N LEU A 127 11.10 3.43 -3.23
CA LEU A 127 12.50 3.79 -3.50
C LEU A 127 13.24 4.23 -2.23
N LYS A 128 12.62 5.07 -1.40
CA LYS A 128 13.22 5.51 -0.13
C LYS A 128 13.45 4.34 0.81
N SER A 129 12.48 3.43 0.96
CA SER A 129 12.63 2.23 1.78
C SER A 129 13.71 1.27 1.28
N ALA A 130 14.02 1.31 -0.01
CA ALA A 130 15.07 0.51 -0.64
C ALA A 130 16.48 1.08 -0.50
N LEU A 131 16.58 2.39 -0.26
CA LEU A 131 17.83 3.16 -0.30
C LEU A 131 18.23 3.68 1.09
N VAL A 132 17.27 3.86 2.00
CA VAL A 132 17.45 4.35 3.36
C VAL A 132 17.06 3.24 4.32
N GLU A 133 17.69 3.21 5.50
CA GLU A 133 17.24 2.39 6.63
C GLU A 133 15.70 2.43 6.75
N PRO A 134 15.07 1.28 6.98
CA PRO A 134 13.65 1.10 6.76
C PRO A 134 12.75 2.05 7.55
N LEU A 135 11.74 2.60 6.86
CA LEU A 135 10.72 3.45 7.46
C LEU A 135 10.02 2.68 8.60
N ARG A 136 10.09 3.20 9.82
CA ARG A 136 9.50 2.57 11.00
C ARG A 136 7.97 2.40 10.83
N GLY A 137 7.49 1.21 11.18
CA GLY A 137 6.08 0.81 11.08
C GLY A 137 5.25 1.36 12.22
N ASP A 138 4.70 2.56 12.04
CA ASP A 138 3.58 3.06 12.84
C ASP A 138 2.72 4.00 11.97
N VAL A 139 1.51 4.25 12.46
CA VAL A 139 0.54 5.27 12.05
C VAL A 139 1.13 6.64 12.36
N GLU A 140 1.14 7.53 11.36
CA GLU A 140 1.79 8.83 11.43
C GLU A 140 0.92 9.91 12.10
N LYS A 141 -0.38 9.63 12.31
CA LYS A 141 -1.38 10.59 12.85
C LYS A 141 -1.35 11.91 12.11
N SER A 142 -1.18 11.83 10.79
CA SER A 142 -0.99 13.00 9.93
C SER A 142 -2.28 13.42 9.22
N VAL A 143 -3.35 12.64 9.35
CA VAL A 143 -4.66 12.89 8.73
C VAL A 143 -5.68 13.15 9.85
N ASP A 144 -6.34 14.30 9.83
CA ASP A 144 -7.37 14.69 10.79
C ASP A 144 -8.44 15.58 10.11
N LEU A 145 -9.66 15.60 10.65
CA LEU A 145 -10.77 16.46 10.22
C LEU A 145 -10.43 17.96 10.27
N GLU A 146 -9.48 18.36 11.13
CA GLU A 146 -8.97 19.73 11.22
C GLU A 146 -8.06 20.13 10.05
N THR A 147 -7.49 19.15 9.34
CA THR A 147 -6.59 19.38 8.19
C THR A 147 -7.30 19.46 6.83
N LEU A 148 -8.63 19.23 6.82
CA LEU A 148 -9.53 19.31 5.64
C LEU A 148 -10.29 20.64 5.52
#